data_AF-A0A8J8E2Y3-F1
#
_entry.id   AF-A0A8J8E2Y3-F1
#
_cell.length_a   1.000
_cell.length_b   1.000
_cell.length_c   1.000
_cell.angle_alpha   90.00
_cell.angle_beta   90.00
_cell.angle_gamma   90.00
#
_symmetry.space_group_name_H-M   'P 1'
#
loop_
_entity.id
_entity.type
_entity.pdbx_description
1 polymer ?
#
loop_
_entity_poly.entity_id
_entity_poly.type
_entity_poly.pdbx_seq_one_letter_code
_entity_poly.pdbx_strand_id
1 'polypeptide(L)'
;MNLTVTLLIDPRSNMLKGLLAEYSTGRNKEDAINKTLEKINRFLPRDAQVVNFEIGTYTTPVTRRTYAVGVVVYNAPLEKKSFTELTIKERRELLAGVLESFNYNPKVLNISEIARMFGVSRDSIYYDIEQILKERKINR
;
A
#
# COMPACT_ATOMS: atom_id res chain seq x y z
N MET A 1 -0.86 -5.53 29.31
CA MET A 1 -1.36 -6.53 28.37
C MET A 1 -0.31 -6.63 27.27
N ASN A 2 0.33 -7.77 27.10
CA ASN A 2 1.35 -7.95 26.07
C ASN A 2 0.68 -8.60 24.86
N LEU A 3 0.88 -8.01 23.68
CA LEU A 3 0.37 -8.53 22.42
C LEU A 3 1.58 -9.01 21.59
N THR A 4 1.56 -10.26 21.19
CA THR A 4 2.56 -10.86 20.31
C THR A 4 1.85 -11.35 19.06
N VAL A 5 2.31 -10.92 17.89
CA VAL A 5 1.75 -11.33 16.61
C VAL A 5 2.82 -12.01 15.78
N THR A 6 2.50 -13.17 15.20
CA THR A 6 3.35 -13.86 14.24
C THR A 6 2.68 -13.82 12.86
N LEU A 7 3.42 -13.37 11.85
CA LEU A 7 2.91 -13.18 10.50
C LEU A 7 3.72 -14.04 9.52
N LEU A 8 3.03 -14.75 8.64
CA LEU A 8 3.63 -15.39 7.47
C LEU A 8 3.26 -14.59 6.22
N ILE A 9 4.25 -13.99 5.58
CA ILE A 9 4.06 -13.15 4.40
C ILE A 9 4.52 -13.92 3.17
N ASP A 10 3.60 -14.25 2.26
CA ASP A 10 3.96 -14.80 0.95
C ASP A 10 4.43 -13.64 0.04
N PRO A 11 5.70 -13.59 -0.40
CA PRO A 11 6.20 -12.51 -1.25
C PRO A 11 5.67 -12.58 -2.70
N ARG A 12 5.04 -13.67 -3.12
CA ARG A 12 4.64 -13.88 -4.53
C ARG A 12 3.43 -13.05 -4.96
N SER A 13 2.54 -12.69 -4.03
CA SER A 13 1.36 -11.88 -4.34
C SER A 13 1.65 -10.38 -4.25
N ASN A 14 1.30 -9.65 -5.32
CA ASN A 14 1.53 -8.22 -5.42
C ASN A 14 0.36 -7.43 -4.81
N MET A 15 0.29 -7.42 -3.48
CA MET A 15 -0.73 -6.76 -2.67
C MET A 15 -0.06 -5.94 -1.56
N LEU A 16 -0.73 -4.88 -1.11
CA LEU A 16 -0.34 -4.18 0.12
C LEU A 16 -0.73 -5.06 1.30
N LYS A 17 0.25 -5.64 1.99
CA LYS A 17 0.04 -6.50 3.15
C LYS A 17 0.24 -5.68 4.40
N GLY A 18 -0.71 -5.72 5.32
CA GLY A 18 -0.70 -4.84 6.48
C GLY A 18 -1.24 -5.49 7.74
N LEU A 19 -0.86 -4.88 8.86
CA LEU A 19 -1.41 -5.15 10.19
C LEU A 19 -1.96 -3.83 10.74
N LEU A 20 -3.18 -3.87 11.26
CA LEU A 20 -3.83 -2.77 11.94
C LEU A 20 -4.16 -3.20 13.36
N ALA A 21 -3.74 -2.42 14.35
CA ALA A 21 -4.03 -2.66 15.75
C ALA A 21 -4.65 -1.40 16.35
N GLU A 22 -5.85 -1.53 16.89
CA GLU A 22 -6.61 -0.42 17.45
C GLU A 22 -7.18 -0.80 18.82
N TYR A 23 -7.46 0.21 19.62
CA TYR A 23 -8.06 0.01 20.94
C TYR A 23 -9.10 1.08 21.26
N SER A 24 -10.11 0.69 22.03
CA SER A 24 -11.14 1.59 22.52
C SER A 24 -11.63 1.20 23.91
N THR A 25 -12.23 2.17 24.60
CA THR A 25 -12.87 1.97 25.90
C THR A 25 -14.38 2.11 25.77
N GLY A 26 -15.13 1.26 26.47
CA GLY A 26 -16.59 1.27 26.50
C GLY A 26 -17.15 1.09 27.89
N ARG A 27 -18.45 1.40 28.02
CA ARG A 27 -19.23 1.21 29.25
C ARG A 27 -19.44 -0.27 29.57
N ASN A 28 -19.45 -1.12 28.55
CA ASN A 28 -19.54 -2.57 28.64
C ASN A 28 -18.70 -3.20 27.51
N LYS A 29 -18.66 -4.53 27.46
CA LYS A 29 -17.88 -5.29 26.47
C LYS A 29 -18.28 -4.96 25.04
N GLU A 30 -19.58 -4.94 24.75
CA GLU A 30 -20.11 -4.72 23.41
C GLU A 30 -19.81 -3.30 22.89
N ASP A 31 -20.01 -2.29 23.73
CA ASP A 31 -19.67 -0.89 23.42
C ASP A 31 -18.17 -0.72 23.14
N ALA A 32 -17.31 -1.38 23.91
CA ALA A 32 -15.86 -1.33 23.69
C ALA A 32 -15.45 -2.01 22.37
N ILE A 33 -16.03 -3.17 22.07
CA ILE A 33 -15.78 -3.92 20.83
C ILE A 33 -16.24 -3.10 19.62
N ASN A 34 -17.47 -2.60 19.63
CA ASN A 34 -18.04 -1.84 18.50
C ASN A 34 -17.21 -0.60 18.18
N LYS A 35 -16.81 0.17 19.20
CA LYS A 35 -15.91 1.32 19.01
C LYS A 35 -14.54 0.93 18.47
N THR A 36 -14.04 -0.25 18.80
CA THR A 36 -12.76 -0.75 18.28
C THR A 36 -12.91 -1.13 16.81
N LEU A 37 -13.98 -1.85 16.46
CA LEU A 37 -14.31 -2.23 15.08
C LEU A 37 -14.57 -1.01 14.19
N GLU A 38 -15.25 0.02 14.68
CA GLU A 38 -15.47 1.26 13.93
C GLU A 38 -14.15 1.96 13.57
N LYS A 39 -13.18 2.00 14.49
CA LYS A 39 -11.84 2.54 14.20
C LYS A 39 -11.11 1.68 13.18
N ILE A 40 -11.13 0.37 13.36
CA ILE A 40 -10.52 -0.58 12.43
C ILE A 40 -11.07 -0.39 11.02
N ASN A 41 -12.39 -0.37 10.86
CA ASN A 41 -13.05 -0.21 9.57
C ASN A 41 -12.76 1.15 8.93
N ARG A 42 -12.53 2.20 9.73
CA ARG A 42 -12.16 3.53 9.21
C ARG A 42 -10.76 3.55 8.60
N PHE A 43 -9.83 2.79 9.17
CA PHE A 43 -8.43 2.74 8.73
C PHE A 43 -8.12 1.60 7.76
N LEU A 44 -9.01 0.61 7.65
CA LEU A 44 -8.88 -0.46 6.67
C LEU A 44 -8.91 0.13 5.25
N PRO A 45 -7.92 -0.18 4.38
CA PRO A 45 -7.95 0.28 3.00
C PRO A 45 -9.20 -0.20 2.25
N ARG A 46 -9.60 0.54 1.21
CA ARG A 46 -10.68 0.09 0.33
C ARG A 46 -10.31 -1.24 -0.31
N ASP A 47 -11.31 -2.11 -0.43
CA ASP A 47 -11.18 -3.47 -0.99
C ASP A 47 -10.16 -4.37 -0.28
N ALA A 48 -9.78 -4.01 0.95
CA ALA A 48 -8.92 -4.86 1.77
C ALA A 48 -9.63 -6.18 2.14
N GLN A 49 -8.97 -7.28 1.83
CA GLN A 49 -9.32 -8.61 2.29
C GLN A 49 -8.72 -8.84 3.68
N VAL A 50 -9.58 -8.94 4.69
CA VAL A 50 -9.16 -9.38 6.04
C VAL A 50 -8.83 -10.87 5.98
N VAL A 51 -7.59 -11.23 6.30
CA VAL A 51 -7.11 -12.61 6.31
C VAL A 51 -7.13 -13.23 7.71
N ASN A 52 -6.99 -12.40 8.75
CA ASN A 52 -7.12 -12.84 10.13
C ASN A 52 -7.49 -11.63 11.01
N PHE A 53 -8.20 -11.88 12.11
CA PHE A 53 -8.51 -10.88 13.11
C PHE A 53 -8.63 -11.48 14.51
N GLU A 54 -8.29 -10.70 15.53
CA GLU A 54 -8.46 -11.07 16.94
C GLU A 54 -8.89 -9.86 17.76
N ILE A 55 -9.77 -10.08 18.75
CA ILE A 55 -10.22 -9.04 19.68
C ILE A 55 -10.08 -9.53 21.12
N GLY A 56 -9.24 -8.86 21.88
CA GLY A 56 -9.11 -9.04 23.33
C GLY A 56 -9.90 -7.97 24.08
N THR A 57 -10.54 -8.36 25.18
CA THR A 57 -11.22 -7.40 26.07
C THR A 57 -10.82 -7.57 27.52
N TYR A 58 -10.74 -6.47 28.25
CA TYR A 58 -10.49 -6.46 29.69
C TYR A 58 -11.41 -5.47 30.39
N THR A 59 -12.20 -5.96 31.35
CA THR A 59 -13.07 -5.12 32.17
C THR A 59 -12.39 -4.83 33.51
N THR A 60 -12.19 -3.54 33.79
CA THR A 60 -11.60 -3.12 35.06
C THR A 60 -12.53 -3.41 36.24
N PRO A 61 -12.05 -4.05 37.32
CA PRO A 61 -12.90 -4.40 38.47
C PRO A 61 -13.51 -3.17 39.15
N VAL A 62 -12.73 -2.08 39.25
CA VAL A 62 -13.10 -0.88 40.01
C VAL A 62 -14.04 0.02 39.22
N THR A 63 -13.64 0.43 38.01
CA THR A 63 -14.44 1.39 37.22
C THR A 63 -15.53 0.73 36.38
N ARG A 64 -15.52 -0.60 36.28
CA ARG A 64 -16.37 -1.42 35.40
C ARG A 64 -16.30 -1.03 33.92
N ARG A 65 -15.35 -0.18 33.52
CA ARG A 65 -15.08 0.12 32.11
C ARG A 65 -14.40 -1.06 31.46
N THR A 66 -14.80 -1.33 30.22
CA THR A 66 -14.21 -2.37 29.39
C THR A 66 -13.30 -1.75 28.35
N TYR A 67 -12.10 -2.30 28.24
CA TYR A 67 -11.12 -1.99 27.22
C TYR A 67 -11.18 -3.10 26.18
N ALA A 68 -11.13 -2.74 24.91
CA ALA A 68 -11.01 -3.68 23.82
C ALA A 68 -9.79 -3.31 22.98
N VAL A 69 -9.06 -4.33 22.55
CA VAL A 69 -7.95 -4.23 21.60
C VAL A 69 -8.28 -5.17 20.46
N GLY A 70 -8.29 -4.65 19.24
CA GLY A 70 -8.52 -5.42 18.03
C GLY A 70 -7.28 -5.38 17.14
N VAL A 71 -6.92 -6.53 16.58
CA VAL A 71 -5.82 -6.69 15.63
C VAL A 71 -6.39 -7.30 14.37
N VAL A 72 -6.08 -6.70 13.23
CA VAL A 72 -6.51 -7.15 11.91
C VAL A 72 -5.30 -7.29 11.01
N VAL A 73 -5.20 -8.44 10.35
CA VAL A 73 -4.24 -8.69 9.28
C VAL A 73 -5.02 -8.65 7.98
N TYR A 74 -4.54 -7.87 7.01
CA TYR A 74 -5.23 -7.68 5.74
C TYR A 74 -4.28 -7.69 4.55
N ASN A 75 -4.84 -8.07 3.41
CA ASN A 75 -4.27 -7.84 2.08
C ASN A 75 -5.16 -6.82 1.38
N ALA A 76 -4.61 -5.69 0.96
CA ALA A 76 -5.31 -4.77 0.08
C ALA A 76 -4.76 -4.90 -1.34
N PRO A 77 -5.62 -4.82 -2.38
CA PRO A 77 -5.13 -4.60 -3.72
C PRO A 77 -4.27 -3.33 -3.66
N LEU A 78 -3.10 -3.38 -4.32
CA LEU A 78 -2.42 -2.12 -4.61
C LEU A 78 -3.41 -1.36 -5.49
N GLU A 79 -3.89 -0.20 -5.05
CA GLU A 79 -4.57 0.74 -5.94
C GLU A 79 -3.56 1.11 -7.03
N LYS A 80 -3.50 0.28 -8.08
CA LYS A 80 -2.75 0.55 -9.28
C LYS A 80 -3.76 1.16 -10.22
N LYS A 81 -3.75 2.49 -10.26
CA LYS A 81 -4.13 3.21 -11.47
C LYS A 81 -3.49 2.46 -12.63
N SER A 82 -4.29 2.07 -13.63
CA SER A 82 -3.76 1.27 -14.74
C SER A 82 -2.58 2.01 -15.36
N PHE A 83 -1.54 1.30 -15.81
CA PHE A 83 -0.43 1.96 -16.50
C PHE A 83 -0.90 2.78 -17.72
N THR A 84 -2.04 2.40 -18.31
CA THR A 84 -2.70 3.13 -19.40
C THR A 84 -3.39 4.42 -18.97
N GLU A 85 -3.69 4.57 -17.68
CA GLU A 85 -4.36 5.76 -17.12
C GLU A 85 -3.34 6.79 -16.61
N LEU A 86 -2.06 6.42 -16.54
CA LEU A 86 -1.01 7.32 -16.08
C LEU A 86 -0.83 8.49 -17.03
N THR A 87 -0.73 9.68 -16.45
CA THR A 87 -0.36 10.89 -17.16
C THR A 87 1.09 10.79 -17.66
N ILE A 88 1.45 11.65 -18.63
CA ILE A 88 2.81 11.73 -19.15
C ILE A 88 3.83 11.97 -18.02
N LYS A 89 3.46 12.80 -17.03
CA LYS A 89 4.31 13.11 -15.87
C LYS A 89 4.55 11.86 -15.02
N GLU A 90 3.49 11.17 -14.59
CA GLU A 90 3.60 9.96 -13.77
C GLU A 90 4.39 8.85 -14.50
N ARG A 91 4.17 8.70 -15.81
CA ARG A 91 4.94 7.77 -16.64
C ARG A 91 6.43 8.11 -16.66
N ARG A 92 6.79 9.38 -16.83
CA ARG A 92 8.19 9.84 -16.82
C ARG A 92 8.85 9.65 -15.46
N GLU A 93 8.15 9.92 -14.37
CA GLU A 93 8.66 9.69 -13.01
C GLU A 93 8.98 8.20 -12.78
N LEU A 94 8.09 7.30 -13.21
CA LEU A 94 8.34 5.85 -13.14
C LEU A 94 9.54 5.44 -14.02
N LEU A 95 9.60 5.90 -15.27
CA LEU A 95 10.71 5.61 -16.17
C LEU A 95 12.03 6.15 -15.61
N ALA A 96 12.02 7.34 -15.00
CA ALA A 96 13.21 7.95 -14.39
C ALA A 96 13.72 7.15 -13.21
N GLY A 97 12.85 6.66 -12.31
CA GLY A 97 13.26 5.81 -11.19
C GLY A 97 13.86 4.47 -11.63
N VAL A 98 13.30 3.85 -12.67
CA VAL A 98 13.89 2.64 -13.27
C VAL A 98 15.25 2.97 -13.88
N LEU A 99 15.34 4.03 -14.69
CA LEU A 99 16.60 4.45 -15.32
C LEU A 99 17.67 4.73 -14.27
N GLU A 100 17.35 5.44 -13.19
CA GLU A 100 18.27 5.75 -12.09
C GLU A 100 18.90 4.48 -11.50
N SER A 101 18.09 3.44 -11.28
CA SER A 101 18.54 2.13 -10.78
C SER A 101 19.57 1.45 -11.70
N PHE A 102 19.59 1.82 -12.98
CA PHE A 102 20.54 1.33 -13.99
C PHE A 102 21.51 2.43 -14.47
N ASN A 103 21.86 3.39 -13.61
CA ASN A 103 22.77 4.49 -13.93
C ASN A 103 22.36 5.31 -15.17
N TYR A 104 21.06 5.40 -15.40
CA TYR A 104 20.41 6.02 -16.56
C TYR A 104 20.86 5.43 -17.90
N ASN A 105 21.09 4.11 -17.95
CA ASN A 105 21.35 3.41 -19.21
C ASN A 105 20.02 2.99 -19.88
N PRO A 106 19.55 3.69 -20.94
CA PRO A 106 18.28 3.34 -21.59
C PRO A 106 18.31 2.01 -22.35
N LYS A 107 19.50 1.45 -22.64
CA LYS A 107 19.63 0.19 -23.39
C LYS A 107 19.13 -1.03 -22.61
N VAL A 108 18.95 -0.90 -21.29
CA VAL A 108 18.42 -1.99 -20.44
C VAL A 108 16.90 -2.11 -20.53
N LEU A 109 16.22 -1.14 -21.15
CA LEU A 109 14.77 -1.09 -21.22
C LEU A 109 14.25 -1.78 -22.47
N ASN A 110 13.27 -2.67 -22.31
CA ASN A 110 12.50 -3.21 -23.43
C ASN A 110 11.41 -2.21 -23.84
N ILE A 111 11.74 -1.33 -24.79
CA ILE A 111 10.85 -0.24 -25.24
C ILE A 111 9.52 -0.77 -25.78
N SER A 112 9.52 -1.89 -26.50
CA SER A 112 8.31 -2.48 -27.06
C SER A 112 7.34 -2.97 -25.97
N GLU A 113 7.87 -3.56 -24.90
CA GLU A 113 7.05 -4.03 -23.78
C GLU A 113 6.54 -2.87 -22.92
N ILE A 114 7.40 -1.89 -22.67
CA ILE A 114 7.03 -0.67 -21.94
C ILE A 114 5.91 0.08 -22.67
N ALA A 115 6.04 0.28 -23.99
CA ALA A 115 5.02 0.93 -24.80
C ALA A 115 3.66 0.21 -24.71
N ARG A 116 3.67 -1.13 -24.76
CA ARG A 116 2.48 -1.97 -24.59
C ARG A 116 1.86 -1.81 -23.20
N MET A 117 2.68 -1.85 -22.15
CA MET A 117 2.23 -1.73 -20.76
C MET A 117 1.55 -0.37 -20.49
N PHE A 118 2.13 0.73 -21.00
CA PHE A 118 1.56 2.07 -20.86
C PHE A 118 0.47 2.40 -21.90
N GLY A 119 0.18 1.50 -22.86
CA GLY A 119 -0.81 1.74 -23.91
C GLY A 119 -0.45 2.89 -24.85
N VAL A 120 0.85 3.13 -25.09
CA VAL A 120 1.35 4.23 -25.95
C VAL A 120 2.24 3.72 -27.07
N SER A 121 2.62 4.61 -27.99
CA SER A 121 3.57 4.27 -29.05
C SER A 121 5.01 4.13 -28.52
N ARG A 122 5.83 3.34 -29.20
CA ARG A 122 7.28 3.25 -28.92
C ARG A 122 7.96 4.63 -28.99
N ASP A 123 7.53 5.47 -29.92
CA ASP A 123 8.06 6.83 -30.11
C ASP A 123 7.78 7.73 -28.90
N SER A 124 6.63 7.54 -28.24
CA SER A 124 6.31 8.26 -27.01
C SER A 124 7.27 7.89 -25.88
N ILE A 125 7.62 6.61 -25.75
CA ILE A 125 8.60 6.14 -24.76
C ILE A 125 10.01 6.66 -25.09
N TYR A 126 10.41 6.64 -26.37
CA TYR A 126 11.69 7.23 -26.79
C TYR A 126 11.76 8.71 -26.43
N TYR A 127 10.70 9.47 -26.71
CA TYR A 127 10.63 10.90 -26.37
C TYR A 127 10.70 11.12 -24.86
N ASP A 128 10.00 10.33 -24.06
CA ASP A 128 10.04 10.45 -22.60
C ASP A 128 11.43 10.18 -22.03
N ILE A 129 12.11 9.13 -22.50
CA ILE A 129 13.49 8.83 -22.12
C ILE A 129 14.41 9.98 -22.52
N GLU A 130 14.24 10.55 -23.70
CA GLU A 130 15.03 11.68 -24.17
C GLU A 130 14.85 12.90 -23.25
N GLN A 131 13.61 13.22 -22.84
CA GLN A 131 13.34 14.32 -21.91
C GLN A 131 13.97 14.08 -20.54
N ILE A 132 13.82 12.88 -19.97
CA ILE A 132 14.45 12.51 -18.69
C ILE A 132 15.97 12.70 -18.74
N LEU A 133 16.61 12.27 -19.83
CA LEU A 133 18.06 12.41 -19.99
C LEU A 133 18.50 13.87 -20.20
N LYS A 134 17.68 14.69 -20.87
CA LYS A 134 17.93 16.13 -21.03
C LYS A 134 17.84 16.86 -19.69
N GLU A 135 16.76 16.63 -18.94
CA GLU A 135 16.53 17.24 -17.62
C GLU A 135 17.67 16.91 -16.64
N ARG A 136 18.17 15.66 -16.64
CA ARG A 136 19.32 15.27 -15.81
C ARG A 136 20.60 16.03 -16.18
N LYS A 137 20.87 16.26 -17.46
CA LYS A 137 22.08 16.99 -17.90
C LYS A 137 22.06 18.45 -17.46
N ILE A 138 20.88 19.06 -17.34
CA ILE A 138 20.71 20.45 -16.90
C ILE A 138 20.92 20.57 -15.39
N ASN A 139 20.55 19.54 -14.62
CA ASN A 139 20.63 19.52 -13.16
C ASN A 139 21.97 18.98 -12.60
N ARG A 140 23.00 18.85 -13.45
CA ARG A 140 24.38 18.47 -13.07
C ARG A 140 25.31 19.67 -13.20
#